data_AF-A0A164R4C6-F1
#
_entry.id   AF-A0A164R4C6-F1
#
_cell.length_a   1.000
_cell.length_b   1.000
_cell.length_c   1.000
_cell.angle_alpha   90.00
_cell.angle_beta   90.00
_cell.angle_gamma   90.00
#
_symmetry.space_group_name_H-M   'P 1'
#
loop_
_entity.id
_entity.type
_entity.pdbx_description
1 polymer ?
#
loop_
_entity_poly.entity_id
_entity_poly.type
_entity_poly.pdbx_seq_one_letter_code
_entity_poly.pdbx_strand_id
1 'polypeptide(L)'
;MPPVLDARMGQHAGMYRPIDIDHLAPDPDEDREVKICISRARPDDRARDRHWRIVWSTKQTIEGANAYRVLQIVQERGWNIYTNWGPMTKYLDCSPGSGQLSNPCVSITTINLARRRILESIALCTPPVSPNSGGNSQDWVASVLAQAVGRGVISRQQMEAAIAKASQS
;
A
#
# COMPACT_ATOMS: atom_id res chain seq x y z
N MET A 1 11.62 4.43 22.96
CA MET A 1 10.26 4.06 23.40
C MET A 1 9.78 2.91 22.54
N PRO A 2 9.14 1.87 23.11
CA PRO A 2 8.41 0.90 22.28
C PRO A 2 7.30 1.63 21.51
N PRO A 3 7.00 1.24 20.27
CA PRO A 3 5.92 1.87 19.50
C PRO A 3 4.61 1.72 20.25
N VAL A 4 3.83 2.80 20.32
CA VAL A 4 2.46 2.75 20.86
C VAL A 4 1.62 1.94 19.87
N LEU A 5 1.17 0.76 20.30
CA LEU A 5 0.31 -0.11 19.50
C LEU A 5 -1.12 0.44 19.52
N ASP A 6 -1.77 0.53 18.36
CA ASP A 6 -3.19 0.88 18.25
C ASP A 6 -4.02 -0.37 17.90
N ALA A 7 -4.77 -0.88 18.88
CA ALA A 7 -5.65 -2.03 18.69
C ALA A 7 -6.71 -1.81 17.59
N ARG A 8 -7.11 -0.56 17.33
CA ARG A 8 -8.05 -0.23 16.23
C ARG A 8 -7.41 -0.43 14.86
N MET A 9 -6.08 -0.45 14.81
CA MET A 9 -5.30 -0.74 13.61
C MET A 9 -4.86 -2.20 13.52
N GLY A 10 -5.42 -3.10 14.34
CA GLY A 10 -5.06 -4.51 14.39
C GLY A 10 -3.69 -4.79 15.03
N GLN A 11 -3.13 -3.82 15.76
CA GLN A 11 -1.82 -3.95 16.40
C GLN A 11 -1.98 -4.49 17.83
N HIS A 12 -1.42 -5.67 18.11
CA HIS A 12 -1.53 -6.34 19.42
C HIS A 12 -0.19 -6.46 20.13
N ALA A 13 -0.25 -6.59 21.46
CA ALA A 13 0.94 -6.84 22.29
C ALA A 13 1.69 -8.08 21.80
N GLY A 14 3.02 -7.97 21.67
CA GLY A 14 3.88 -9.03 21.12
C GLY A 14 4.07 -8.97 19.60
N MET A 15 3.36 -8.08 18.89
CA MET A 15 3.64 -7.79 17.49
C MET A 15 4.72 -6.72 17.35
N TYR A 16 5.52 -6.84 16.29
CA TYR A 16 6.56 -5.88 15.95
C TYR A 16 6.26 -5.25 14.60
N ARG A 17 6.31 -3.92 14.55
CA ARG A 17 6.20 -3.19 13.29
C ARG A 17 7.31 -3.67 12.35
N PRO A 18 7.01 -3.96 11.07
CA PRO A 18 8.02 -4.29 10.09
C PRO A 18 9.08 -3.19 9.97
N ILE A 19 10.28 -3.56 9.54
CA ILE A 19 11.37 -2.61 9.30
C ILE A 19 10.93 -1.58 8.26
N ASP A 20 11.16 -0.30 8.59
CA ASP A 20 10.91 0.86 7.74
C ASP A 20 12.26 1.49 7.36
N ILE A 21 12.56 1.52 6.07
CA ILE A 21 13.83 2.03 5.54
C ILE A 21 13.73 3.49 5.05
N ASP A 22 12.75 4.26 5.52
CA ASP A 22 12.55 5.67 5.12
C ASP A 22 13.80 6.53 5.36
N HIS A 23 14.60 6.20 6.37
CA HIS A 23 15.87 6.86 6.66
C HIS A 23 16.95 6.62 5.59
N LEU A 24 16.88 5.52 4.83
CA LEU A 24 17.79 5.20 3.72
C LEU A 24 17.27 5.68 2.37
N ALA A 25 15.94 5.76 2.23
CA ALA A 25 15.26 6.11 0.99
C ALA A 25 14.06 7.04 1.27
N PRO A 26 14.30 8.31 1.65
CA PRO A 26 13.22 9.22 1.98
C PRO A 26 12.35 9.53 0.76
N ASP A 27 11.07 9.82 1.01
CA ASP A 27 10.15 10.32 -0.01
C ASP A 27 10.61 11.71 -0.52
N PRO A 28 11.05 11.83 -1.80
CA PRO A 28 11.57 13.10 -2.32
C PRO A 28 10.46 14.14 -2.52
N ASP A 29 10.80 15.42 -2.38
CA ASP A 29 9.88 16.53 -2.69
C ASP A 29 9.80 16.80 -4.21
N GLU A 30 9.26 15.82 -4.94
CA GLU A 30 9.08 15.81 -6.38
C GLU A 30 7.76 15.13 -6.73
N ASP A 31 7.22 15.38 -7.91
CA ASP A 31 6.06 14.66 -8.41
C ASP A 31 6.38 13.18 -8.61
N ARG A 32 5.53 12.29 -8.08
CA ARG A 32 5.69 10.83 -8.21
C ARG A 32 4.40 10.17 -8.66
N GLU A 33 4.56 9.18 -9.50
CA GLU A 33 3.47 8.32 -9.96
C GLU A 33 3.07 7.36 -8.83
N VAL A 34 1.81 7.47 -8.40
CA VAL A 34 1.18 6.61 -7.41
C VAL A 34 0.46 5.48 -8.13
N LYS A 35 0.67 4.25 -7.67
CA LYS A 35 0.20 3.01 -8.31
C LYS A 35 -0.50 2.10 -7.32
N ILE A 36 -1.40 1.25 -7.81
CA ILE A 36 -1.81 0.02 -7.13
C ILE A 36 -0.83 -1.07 -7.56
N CYS A 37 -0.05 -1.61 -6.63
CA CYS A 37 0.79 -2.78 -6.85
C CYS A 37 0.06 -4.03 -6.36
N ILE A 38 0.08 -5.08 -7.18
CA ILE A 38 -0.72 -6.28 -6.99
C ILE A 38 0.23 -7.45 -6.84
N SER A 39 0.12 -8.15 -5.72
CA SER A 39 0.94 -9.31 -5.42
C SER A 39 0.11 -10.57 -5.38
N ARG A 40 0.70 -11.64 -5.89
CA ARG A 40 0.17 -13.00 -5.80
C ARG A 40 1.04 -13.77 -4.82
N ALA A 41 0.40 -14.44 -3.86
CA ALA A 41 1.08 -15.40 -3.00
C ALA A 41 1.35 -16.71 -3.76
N ARG A 42 0.45 -17.08 -4.69
CA ARG A 42 0.58 -18.27 -5.54
C ARG A 42 0.20 -17.96 -7.00
N PRO A 43 0.77 -18.67 -7.98
CA PRO A 43 0.45 -18.46 -9.39
C PRO A 43 -1.04 -18.61 -9.73
N ASP A 44 -1.75 -19.46 -9.00
CA ASP A 44 -3.16 -19.82 -9.16
C ASP A 44 -4.13 -19.00 -8.28
N ASP A 45 -3.64 -17.97 -7.57
CA ASP A 45 -4.47 -17.11 -6.76
C ASP A 45 -5.60 -16.49 -7.59
N ARG A 46 -6.84 -16.65 -7.09
CA ARG A 46 -8.01 -16.00 -7.69
C ARG A 46 -7.83 -14.50 -7.60
N ALA A 47 -8.49 -13.75 -8.49
CA ALA A 47 -8.40 -12.29 -8.50
C ALA A 47 -8.65 -11.65 -7.13
N ARG A 48 -9.56 -12.24 -6.33
CA ARG A 48 -9.92 -11.78 -4.99
C ARG A 48 -8.87 -12.10 -3.91
N ASP A 49 -8.04 -13.10 -4.11
CA ASP A 49 -7.01 -13.52 -3.13
C ASP A 49 -5.71 -12.70 -3.29
N ARG A 50 -5.62 -11.86 -4.33
CA ARG A 50 -4.46 -11.01 -4.61
C ARG A 50 -4.35 -9.89 -3.60
N HIS A 51 -3.13 -9.66 -3.14
CA HIS A 51 -2.82 -8.59 -2.20
C HIS A 51 -2.65 -7.26 -2.93
N TRP A 52 -3.37 -6.24 -2.50
CA TRP A 52 -3.28 -4.89 -3.07
C TRP A 52 -2.61 -3.94 -2.09
N ARG A 53 -1.79 -3.05 -2.64
CA ARG A 53 -1.09 -2.01 -1.91
C ARG A 53 -0.92 -0.77 -2.79
N ILE A 54 -0.94 0.41 -2.17
CA ILE A 54 -0.66 1.66 -2.86
C ILE A 54 0.83 1.94 -2.74
N VAL A 55 1.50 2.24 -3.85
CA VAL A 55 2.94 2.46 -3.89
C VAL A 55 3.36 3.65 -4.75
N TRP A 56 4.49 4.26 -4.41
CA TRP A 56 5.24 5.17 -5.29
C TRP A 56 6.74 5.01 -5.03
N SER A 57 7.56 5.28 -6.04
CA SER A 57 9.02 5.19 -5.89
C SER A 57 9.54 6.30 -4.99
N THR A 58 10.44 5.93 -4.08
CA THR A 58 11.26 6.88 -3.31
C THR A 58 12.58 7.11 -4.05
N LYS A 59 13.54 7.81 -3.42
CA LYS A 59 14.91 7.82 -3.94
C LYS A 59 15.48 6.40 -3.98
N GLN A 60 16.29 6.10 -5.01
CA GLN A 60 17.10 4.89 -5.02
C GLN A 60 18.03 4.90 -3.81
N THR A 61 18.26 3.73 -3.23
CA THR A 61 19.26 3.61 -2.17
C THR A 61 20.67 3.73 -2.74
N ILE A 62 21.64 3.92 -1.85
CA ILE A 62 23.06 4.00 -2.20
C ILE A 62 23.53 2.74 -2.97
N GLU A 63 22.85 1.61 -2.76
CA GLU A 63 23.12 0.31 -3.39
C GLU A 63 22.41 0.12 -4.75
N GLY A 64 21.73 1.16 -5.26
CA GLY A 64 21.00 1.12 -6.53
C GLY A 64 19.67 0.35 -6.49
N ALA A 65 19.23 -0.09 -5.32
CA ALA A 65 17.96 -0.79 -5.15
C ALA A 65 16.78 0.20 -5.17
N ASN A 66 15.70 -0.19 -5.84
CA ASN A 66 14.47 0.60 -5.89
C ASN A 66 13.68 0.42 -4.60
N ALA A 67 13.63 1.48 -3.80
CA ALA A 67 12.75 1.58 -2.66
C ALA A 67 11.42 2.24 -3.05
N TYR A 68 10.37 1.83 -2.35
CA TYR A 68 9.01 2.30 -2.57
C TYR A 68 8.39 2.66 -1.24
N ARG A 69 7.62 3.72 -1.24
CA ARG A 69 6.70 4.02 -0.16
C ARG A 69 5.46 3.16 -0.34
N VAL A 70 4.99 2.51 0.72
CA VAL A 70 3.96 1.46 0.66
C VAL A 70 2.87 1.74 1.68
N LEU A 71 1.63 1.74 1.22
CA LEU A 71 0.43 1.78 2.05
C LEU A 71 -0.32 0.46 1.88
N GLN A 72 -0.51 -0.29 2.97
CA GLN A 72 -1.15 -1.59 2.94
C GLN A 72 -1.65 -2.00 4.33
N ILE A 73 -2.59 -2.94 4.33
CA ILE A 73 -2.86 -3.80 5.48
C ILE A 73 -2.23 -5.18 5.25
N VAL A 74 -1.87 -5.89 6.31
CA VAL A 74 -1.25 -7.23 6.21
C VAL A 74 -2.02 -8.19 7.10
N GLN A 75 -2.29 -9.41 6.61
CA GLN A 75 -2.78 -10.49 7.46
C GLN A 75 -1.59 -11.11 8.21
N GLU A 76 -1.57 -10.95 9.53
CA GLU A 76 -0.43 -11.39 10.34
C GLU A 76 -0.38 -12.91 10.47
N ARG A 77 0.81 -13.49 10.31
CA ARG A 77 0.95 -14.96 10.36
C ARG A 77 0.59 -15.47 11.76
N GLY A 78 -0.32 -16.44 11.81
CA GLY A 78 -0.80 -17.01 13.06
C GLY A 78 -1.92 -16.21 13.73
N TRP A 79 -2.36 -15.11 13.10
CA TRP A 79 -3.47 -14.30 13.56
C TRP A 79 -4.54 -14.20 12.48
N ASN A 80 -5.80 -14.40 12.85
CA ASN A 80 -6.91 -14.11 11.94
C ASN A 80 -7.28 -12.63 12.03
N ILE A 81 -6.32 -11.73 11.81
CA ILE A 81 -6.53 -10.28 11.82
C ILE A 81 -5.74 -9.60 10.70
N TYR A 82 -6.26 -8.46 10.25
CA TYR A 82 -5.52 -7.54 9.40
C TYR A 82 -4.93 -6.40 10.24
N THR A 83 -3.68 -6.06 9.96
CA THR A 83 -2.94 -5.01 10.66
C THR A 83 -2.58 -3.88 9.70
N ASN A 84 -2.87 -2.65 10.10
CA ASN A 84 -2.40 -1.45 9.46
C ASN A 84 -1.20 -0.89 10.25
N TRP A 85 0.02 -1.03 9.70
CA TRP A 85 1.25 -0.51 10.30
C TRP A 85 1.56 0.95 9.92
N GLY A 86 0.64 1.59 9.20
CA GLY A 86 0.83 2.90 8.60
C GLY A 86 1.76 2.87 7.38
N PRO A 87 2.09 4.07 6.84
CA PRO A 87 3.04 4.21 5.74
C PRO A 87 4.41 3.63 6.10
N MET A 88 5.01 2.88 5.19
CA MET A 88 6.35 2.32 5.36
C MET A 88 7.12 2.42 4.05
N THR A 89 8.42 2.66 4.12
CA THR A 89 9.31 2.54 2.96
C THR A 89 9.92 1.14 2.95
N LYS A 90 9.85 0.44 1.81
CA LYS A 90 10.33 -0.94 1.62
C LYS A 90 10.97 -1.13 0.25
N TYR A 91 11.89 -2.08 0.15
CA TYR A 91 12.30 -2.62 -1.14
C TYR A 91 11.17 -3.44 -1.73
N LEU A 92 10.80 -3.16 -2.98
CA LEU A 92 9.79 -3.90 -3.72
C LEU A 92 10.25 -4.12 -5.15
N ASP A 93 9.97 -5.30 -5.69
CA ASP A 93 10.08 -5.50 -7.13
C ASP A 93 8.75 -5.14 -7.82
N CYS A 94 8.73 -3.94 -8.37
CA CYS A 94 7.63 -3.38 -9.18
C CYS A 94 8.08 -3.11 -10.63
N SER A 95 9.23 -3.68 -11.04
CA SER A 95 9.81 -3.41 -12.36
C SER A 95 9.08 -4.22 -13.45
N PRO A 96 8.58 -3.59 -14.52
CA PRO A 96 8.06 -4.35 -15.66
C PRO A 96 9.21 -5.13 -16.33
N GLY A 97 9.10 -6.45 -16.37
CA GLY A 97 10.06 -7.32 -17.08
C GLY A 97 11.10 -8.04 -16.22
N SER A 98 11.08 -7.93 -14.89
CA SER A 98 11.90 -8.75 -13.99
C SER A 98 11.33 -10.17 -13.83
N GLY A 99 11.25 -10.92 -14.92
CA GLY A 99 10.85 -12.33 -14.92
C GLY A 99 9.46 -12.63 -14.36
N GLN A 100 9.24 -13.92 -14.06
CA GLN A 100 7.95 -14.55 -13.73
C GLN A 100 7.30 -14.07 -12.41
N LEU A 101 7.94 -13.15 -11.68
CA LEU A 101 7.55 -12.70 -10.33
C LEU A 101 7.34 -11.18 -10.20
N SER A 102 7.40 -10.41 -11.31
CA SER A 102 7.13 -8.98 -11.27
C SER A 102 5.69 -8.69 -10.82
N ASN A 103 5.52 -7.86 -9.80
CA ASN A 103 4.19 -7.49 -9.31
C ASN A 103 3.56 -6.47 -10.27
N PRO A 104 2.44 -6.79 -10.95
CA PRO A 104 1.79 -5.84 -11.84
C PRO A 104 1.40 -4.58 -11.07
N CYS A 105 1.66 -3.43 -11.69
CA CYS A 105 1.36 -2.13 -11.13
C CYS A 105 0.43 -1.35 -12.06
N VAL A 106 -0.65 -0.80 -11.50
CA VAL A 106 -1.63 0.02 -12.21
C VAL A 106 -1.48 1.46 -11.77
N SER A 107 -1.24 2.37 -12.71
CA SER A 107 -1.15 3.82 -12.42
C SER A 107 -2.49 4.39 -11.95
N ILE A 108 -2.45 5.18 -10.88
CA ILE A 108 -3.59 5.96 -10.38
C ILE A 108 -3.46 7.41 -10.85
N THR A 109 -2.33 8.05 -10.53
CA THR A 109 -2.09 9.47 -10.77
C THR A 109 -0.62 9.84 -10.54
N THR A 110 -0.22 11.06 -10.92
CA THR A 110 1.06 11.66 -10.52
C THR A 110 0.77 12.87 -9.64
N ILE A 111 1.33 12.89 -8.43
CA ILE A 111 1.06 13.93 -7.42
C ILE A 111 2.32 14.32 -6.65
N ASN A 112 2.35 15.56 -6.16
CA ASN A 112 3.42 16.10 -5.33
C ASN A 112 3.44 15.54 -3.90
N LEU A 113 4.51 15.85 -3.16
CA LEU A 113 4.71 15.37 -1.78
C LEU A 113 3.56 15.75 -0.85
N ALA A 114 3.04 16.98 -0.91
CA ALA A 114 1.94 17.43 -0.06
C ALA A 114 0.69 16.55 -0.21
N ARG A 115 0.30 16.24 -1.45
CA ARG A 115 -0.82 15.33 -1.74
C ARG A 115 -0.53 13.89 -1.32
N ARG A 116 0.72 13.42 -1.46
CA ARG A 116 1.12 12.09 -0.96
C ARG A 116 1.03 12.01 0.57
N ARG A 117 1.40 13.06 1.32
CA ARG A 117 1.21 13.11 2.78
C ARG A 117 -0.25 13.09 3.20
N ILE A 118 -1.15 13.71 2.44
CA ILE A 118 -2.59 13.58 2.67
C ILE A 118 -3.02 12.13 2.46
N LEU A 119 -2.57 11.48 1.38
CA LEU A 119 -2.87 10.08 1.11
C LEU A 119 -2.35 9.14 2.21
N GLU A 120 -1.14 9.39 2.71
CA GLU A 120 -0.57 8.69 3.86
C GLU A 120 -1.41 8.86 5.12
N SER A 121 -1.88 10.08 5.41
CA SER A 121 -2.73 10.36 6.56
C SER A 121 -4.07 9.63 6.45
N ILE A 122 -4.68 9.59 5.27
CA ILE A 122 -5.90 8.82 5.01
C ILE A 122 -5.65 7.33 5.28
N ALA A 123 -4.59 6.77 4.71
CA ALA A 123 -4.24 5.36 4.90
C ALA A 123 -3.95 5.04 6.38
N LEU A 124 -3.22 5.90 7.08
CA LEU A 124 -2.92 5.75 8.51
C LEU A 124 -4.19 5.75 9.36
N CYS A 125 -5.19 6.55 9.00
CA CYS A 125 -6.46 6.64 9.72
C CYS A 125 -7.51 5.63 9.27
N THR A 126 -7.28 4.87 8.19
CA THR A 126 -8.24 3.90 7.67
C THR A 126 -8.09 2.58 8.42
N PRO A 127 -9.11 2.14 9.19
CA PRO A 127 -9.04 0.89 9.92
C PRO A 127 -8.85 -0.30 8.98
N PRO A 128 -8.10 -1.34 9.39
CA PRO A 128 -8.03 -2.57 8.63
C PRO A 128 -9.40 -3.25 8.56
N VAL A 129 -9.55 -4.14 7.59
CA VAL A 129 -10.80 -4.86 7.41
C VAL A 129 -11.01 -5.85 8.56
N SER A 130 -12.26 -5.95 9.03
CA SER A 130 -12.60 -6.88 10.11
C SER A 130 -12.50 -8.33 9.61
N PRO A 131 -11.93 -9.26 10.40
CA PRO A 131 -11.66 -10.65 9.99
C PRO A 131 -12.87 -11.41 9.45
N ASN A 132 -14.07 -11.06 9.94
CA ASN A 132 -15.32 -11.76 9.62
C ASN A 132 -16.22 -10.99 8.63
N SER A 133 -15.73 -9.87 8.09
CA SER A 133 -16.53 -9.03 7.18
C SER A 133 -16.53 -9.52 5.72
N GLY A 134 -15.71 -10.52 5.39
CA GLY A 134 -15.50 -10.98 4.00
C GLY A 134 -14.67 -10.03 3.15
N GLY A 135 -14.23 -8.88 3.70
CA GLY A 135 -13.35 -7.97 3.01
C GLY A 135 -11.86 -8.26 3.23
N ASN A 136 -11.02 -7.63 2.41
CA ASN A 136 -9.57 -7.87 2.36
C ASN A 136 -8.79 -6.60 1.98
N SER A 137 -7.52 -6.74 1.61
CA SER A 137 -6.65 -5.63 1.19
C SER A 137 -7.22 -4.80 0.04
N GLN A 138 -7.99 -5.40 -0.87
CA GLN A 138 -8.54 -4.70 -2.03
C GLN A 138 -9.63 -3.72 -1.61
N ASP A 139 -10.51 -4.11 -0.68
CA ASP A 139 -11.55 -3.20 -0.16
C ASP A 139 -10.94 -2.10 0.69
N TRP A 140 -9.89 -2.42 1.44
CA TRP A 140 -9.14 -1.41 2.17
C TRP A 140 -8.52 -0.37 1.22
N VAL A 141 -7.87 -0.81 0.14
CA VAL A 141 -7.34 0.10 -0.89
C VAL A 141 -8.47 0.92 -1.53
N ALA A 142 -9.60 0.30 -1.87
CA ALA A 142 -10.76 1.00 -2.41
C ALA A 142 -11.29 2.09 -1.44
N SER A 143 -11.34 1.79 -0.14
CA SER A 143 -11.73 2.73 0.91
C SER A 143 -10.76 3.91 1.04
N VAL A 144 -9.45 3.64 1.01
CA VAL A 144 -8.42 4.69 1.03
C VAL A 144 -8.55 5.61 -0.19
N LEU A 145 -8.74 5.05 -1.39
CA LEU A 145 -8.91 5.84 -2.61
C LEU A 145 -10.22 6.63 -2.62
N ALA A 146 -11.32 6.07 -2.11
CA ALA A 146 -12.59 6.78 -1.98
C ALA A 146 -12.49 7.99 -1.05
N GLN A 147 -11.79 7.84 0.09
CA GLN A 147 -11.50 8.96 0.99
C GLN A 147 -10.55 9.98 0.33
N ALA A 148 -9.59 9.53 -0.47
CA ALA A 148 -8.68 10.40 -1.24
C ALA A 148 -9.43 11.26 -2.27
N VAL A 149 -10.47 10.72 -2.91
CA VAL A 149 -11.41 11.50 -3.74
C VAL A 149 -12.11 12.57 -2.92
N GLY A 150 -12.64 12.21 -1.74
CA GLY A 150 -13.31 13.15 -0.84
C GLY A 150 -12.41 14.28 -0.32
N ARG A 151 -11.09 14.08 -0.33
CA ARG A 151 -10.07 15.07 0.06
C ARG A 151 -9.44 15.81 -1.14
N GLY A 152 -9.89 15.54 -2.37
CA GLY A 152 -9.36 16.18 -3.59
C GLY A 152 -7.93 15.78 -3.94
N VAL A 153 -7.43 14.65 -3.43
CA VAL A 153 -6.10 14.12 -3.76
C VAL A 153 -6.08 13.54 -5.16
N ILE A 154 -7.15 12.82 -5.52
CA ILE A 154 -7.39 12.21 -6.83
C ILE A 154 -8.83 12.48 -7.27
N SER A 155 -9.11 12.35 -8.57
CA SER A 155 -10.48 12.41 -9.10
C SER A 155 -11.19 11.07 -8.96
N ARG A 156 -12.54 11.10 -8.94
CA ARG A 156 -13.36 9.88 -8.97
C ARG A 156 -13.03 8.99 -10.18
N GLN A 157 -12.83 9.61 -11.35
CA GLN A 157 -12.46 8.89 -12.57
C GLN A 157 -11.11 8.17 -12.44
N GLN A 158 -10.11 8.80 -11.82
CA GLN A 158 -8.81 8.18 -11.55
C GLN A 158 -8.96 6.95 -10.64
N MET A 159 -9.76 7.06 -9.58
CA MET A 159 -10.06 5.94 -8.67
C MET A 159 -10.76 4.79 -9.42
N GLU A 160 -11.86 5.07 -10.11
CA GLU A 160 -12.66 4.04 -10.79
C GLU A 160 -11.85 3.32 -11.87
N ALA A 161 -11.08 4.07 -12.66
CA ALA A 161 -10.22 3.49 -13.69
C ALA A 161 -9.09 2.63 -13.09
N ALA A 162 -8.48 3.07 -11.99
CA ALA A 162 -7.42 2.30 -11.33
C ALA A 162 -7.95 1.00 -10.70
N ILE A 163 -9.10 1.06 -10.01
CA ILE A 163 -9.75 -0.12 -9.43
C ILE A 163 -10.15 -1.10 -10.53
N ALA A 164 -10.81 -0.64 -11.59
CA ALA A 164 -11.25 -1.50 -12.69
C ALA A 164 -10.08 -2.23 -13.35
N LYS A 165 -8.96 -1.54 -13.61
CA LYS A 165 -7.74 -2.13 -14.17
C LYS A 165 -7.06 -3.09 -13.18
N ALA A 166 -6.99 -2.73 -11.90
CA ALA A 166 -6.38 -3.58 -10.88
C ALA A 166 -7.17 -4.88 -10.67
N SER A 167 -8.50 -4.83 -10.76
CA SER A 167 -9.35 -6.03 -10.68
C SER A 167 -9.17 -7.01 -11.84
N GLN A 168 -8.60 -6.56 -12.96
CA GLN A 168 -8.32 -7.39 -14.14
C GLN A 168 -6.90 -7.97 -14.16
N SER A 169 -6.01 -7.49 -13.29
CA SER A 169 -4.56 -7.79 -13.28
C SER A 169 -4.21 -8.99 -12.41
#